data_AF-A0A959Z102-F1
#
_entry.id   AF-A0A959Z102-F1
#
_cell.length_a   1.000
_cell.length_b   1.000
_cell.length_c   1.000
_cell.angle_alpha   90.00
_cell.angle_beta   90.00
_cell.angle_gamma   90.00
#
_symmetry.space_group_name_H-M   'P 1'
#
loop_
_entity.id
_entity.type
_entity.pdbx_description
1 polymer ?
#
loop_
_entity_poly.entity_id
_entity_poly.type
_entity_poly.pdbx_seq_one_letter_code
_entity_poly.pdbx_strand_id
1 'polypeptide(L)'
;VKGPSFALSAGRTGIGAHLAARNVTSVTGVDAPLADFLLNGLDHRPRHGERYRNEDLRVLSASWTEFGISAARIVHTRGAHLFSVGGTARYLTGHHGMALVLNTLDYTVIDSMQAQVHEASGHYAFVDPDMTAGSGWGLDLGVVYEHTL
;
A
#
# COMPACT_ATOMS: atom_id res chain seq x y z
N VAL A 1 9.34 -3.26 -3.73
CA VAL A 1 10.62 -3.88 -4.16
C VAL A 1 11.46 -4.22 -2.95
N LYS A 2 11.96 -5.46 -2.84
CA LYS A 2 12.89 -5.85 -1.77
C LYS A 2 14.31 -5.43 -2.17
N GLY A 3 15.04 -4.81 -1.24
CA GLY A 3 16.45 -4.51 -1.38
C GLY A 3 17.32 -5.60 -0.75
N PRO A 4 18.63 -5.34 -0.62
CA PRO A 4 19.54 -6.23 0.11
C PRO A 4 19.08 -6.49 1.54
N SER A 5 19.34 -7.69 2.03
CA SER A 5 19.09 -8.08 3.41
C SER A 5 20.14 -9.07 3.87
N PHE A 6 20.53 -8.99 5.13
CA PHE A 6 21.37 -10.00 5.77
C PHE A 6 20.77 -10.41 7.11
N ALA A 7 21.00 -11.67 7.48
CA ALA A 7 20.60 -12.21 8.77
C ALA A 7 21.72 -13.08 9.30
N LEU A 8 21.95 -12.98 10.61
CA LEU A 8 22.90 -13.80 11.35
C LEU A 8 22.15 -14.46 12.49
N SER A 9 22.34 -15.77 12.62
CA SER A 9 21.79 -16.54 13.73
C SER A 9 22.95 -17.13 14.53
N ALA A 10 22.92 -16.92 15.85
CA ALA A 10 23.88 -17.46 16.79
C ALA A 10 23.13 -18.08 17.97
N GLY A 11 23.14 -19.41 18.03
CA GLY A 11 22.44 -20.19 19.04
C GLY A 11 20.94 -19.90 19.05
N ARG A 12 20.46 -19.24 20.10
CA ARG A 12 19.03 -18.92 20.29
C ARG A 12 18.63 -17.54 19.82
N THR A 13 19.56 -16.74 19.28
CA THR A 13 19.32 -15.35 18.89
C THR A 13 19.60 -15.17 17.41
N GLY A 14 18.66 -14.54 16.70
CA GLY A 14 18.83 -14.07 15.33
C GLY A 14 18.79 -12.54 15.29
N ILE A 15 19.66 -11.95 14.50
CA ILE A 15 19.61 -10.53 14.14
C ILE A 15 19.60 -10.40 12.62
N GLY A 16 19.00 -9.34 12.12
CA GLY A 16 19.02 -9.06 10.69
C GLY A 16 18.84 -7.58 10.39
N ALA A 17 19.24 -7.19 9.18
CA ALA A 17 18.90 -5.89 8.64
C ALA A 17 18.42 -6.04 7.19
N HIS A 18 17.55 -5.13 6.77
CA HIS A 18 16.95 -5.16 5.45
C HIS A 18 16.69 -3.75 4.92
N LEU A 19 16.73 -3.64 3.59
CA LEU A 19 16.25 -2.49 2.84
C LEU A 19 15.02 -2.90 2.02
N ALA A 20 14.04 -2.02 1.93
CA ALA A 20 12.91 -2.20 1.02
C ALA A 20 12.44 -0.85 0.48
N ALA A 21 11.98 -0.83 -0.77
CA ALA A 21 11.22 0.30 -1.31
C ALA A 21 9.76 -0.13 -1.46
N ARG A 22 8.83 0.70 -1.00
CA ARG A 22 7.39 0.48 -1.07
C ARG A 22 6.78 1.54 -1.97
N ASN A 23 5.77 1.11 -2.71
CA ASN A 23 4.79 2.00 -3.32
C ASN A 23 3.43 1.37 -3.04
N VAL A 24 2.50 2.19 -2.57
CA VAL A 24 1.11 1.80 -2.34
C VAL A 24 0.23 2.82 -3.02
N THR A 25 -0.73 2.33 -3.79
CA THR A 25 -1.81 3.14 -4.34
C THR A 25 -3.13 2.54 -3.89
N SER A 26 -4.02 3.37 -3.37
CA SER A 26 -5.36 3.02 -2.92
C SER A 26 -6.37 3.86 -3.68
N VAL A 27 -7.40 3.20 -4.21
CA VAL A 27 -8.54 3.83 -4.85
C VAL A 27 -9.79 3.39 -4.10
N THR A 28 -10.60 4.35 -3.67
CA THR A 28 -11.84 4.11 -2.89
C THR A 28 -12.95 5.03 -3.37
N GLY A 29 -14.21 4.69 -3.07
CA GLY A 29 -15.37 5.44 -3.56
C GLY A 29 -15.58 5.27 -5.06
N VAL A 30 -15.32 4.07 -5.59
CA VAL A 30 -15.61 3.73 -6.98
C VAL A 30 -16.97 3.05 -7.04
N ASP A 31 -17.94 3.70 -7.67
CA ASP A 31 -19.28 3.14 -7.87
C ASP A 31 -19.27 2.05 -8.94
N ALA A 32 -20.28 1.18 -8.92
CA ALA A 32 -20.37 0.04 -9.83
C ALA A 32 -20.23 0.41 -11.34
N PRO A 33 -20.83 1.52 -11.84
CA PRO A 33 -20.60 1.96 -13.21
C PRO A 33 -19.14 2.31 -13.51
N LEU A 34 -18.49 3.04 -12.63
CA LEU A 34 -17.10 3.42 -12.82
C LEU A 34 -16.18 2.20 -12.72
N ALA A 35 -16.45 1.30 -11.76
CA ALA A 35 -15.69 0.06 -11.60
C ALA A 35 -15.77 -0.83 -12.86
N ASP A 36 -16.96 -0.96 -13.45
CA ASP A 36 -17.13 -1.77 -14.66
C ASP A 36 -16.34 -1.20 -15.85
N PHE A 37 -16.29 0.12 -16.00
CA PHE A 37 -15.45 0.75 -17.04
C PHE A 37 -13.95 0.66 -16.73
N LEU A 38 -13.55 0.75 -15.46
CA LEU A 38 -12.14 0.59 -15.07
C LEU A 38 -11.63 -0.84 -15.32
N LEU A 39 -12.48 -1.84 -15.13
CA LEU A 39 -12.12 -3.26 -15.29
C LEU A 39 -12.24 -3.77 -16.73
N ASN A 40 -13.33 -3.41 -17.41
CA ASN A 40 -13.65 -3.93 -18.74
C ASN A 40 -13.27 -2.96 -19.86
N GLY A 41 -12.74 -1.79 -19.52
CA GLY A 41 -12.53 -0.70 -20.46
C GLY A 41 -13.86 -0.05 -20.88
N LEU A 42 -13.78 0.90 -21.80
CA LEU A 42 -14.95 1.56 -22.35
C LEU A 42 -15.73 0.65 -23.32
N ASP A 43 -15.31 -0.59 -23.58
CA ASP A 43 -15.98 -1.50 -24.51
C ASP A 43 -17.32 -2.07 -24.01
N HIS A 44 -17.70 -1.79 -22.76
CA HIS A 44 -18.96 -2.26 -22.18
C HIS A 44 -20.19 -1.50 -22.72
N ARG A 45 -20.59 -1.88 -23.95
CA ARG A 45 -21.68 -1.26 -24.72
C ARG A 45 -23.04 -1.12 -24.00
N PRO A 46 -23.48 -2.04 -23.11
CA PRO A 46 -24.78 -1.90 -22.45
C PRO A 46 -24.93 -0.62 -21.62
N ARG A 47 -23.82 0.05 -21.30
CA ARG A 47 -23.77 1.23 -20.44
C ARG A 47 -23.43 2.53 -21.16
N HIS A 48 -23.31 2.50 -22.49
CA HIS A 48 -23.05 3.68 -23.31
C HIS A 48 -24.27 4.60 -23.42
N GLY A 49 -24.02 5.91 -23.46
CA GLY A 49 -25.06 6.93 -23.59
C GLY A 49 -25.79 7.28 -22.29
N GLU A 50 -25.52 6.57 -21.20
CA GLU A 50 -26.03 6.88 -19.87
C GLU A 50 -25.13 7.91 -19.15
N ARG A 51 -25.75 8.78 -18.34
CA ARG A 51 -25.05 9.74 -17.51
C ARG A 51 -24.86 9.16 -16.11
N TYR A 52 -23.60 9.05 -15.70
CA TYR A 52 -23.20 8.53 -14.41
C TYR A 52 -22.64 9.65 -13.55
N ARG A 53 -22.83 9.51 -12.25
CA ARG A 53 -22.27 10.42 -11.25
C ARG A 53 -21.66 9.58 -10.15
N ASN A 54 -20.36 9.75 -9.96
CA ASN A 54 -19.61 9.12 -8.89
C ASN A 54 -19.24 10.18 -7.85
N GLU A 55 -19.56 9.91 -6.59
CA GLU A 55 -19.27 10.81 -5.47
C GLU A 55 -18.16 10.23 -4.60
N ASP A 56 -17.40 11.09 -3.92
CA ASP A 56 -16.36 10.69 -2.96
C ASP A 56 -15.27 9.75 -3.51
N LEU A 57 -14.89 9.87 -4.79
CA LEU A 57 -13.79 9.12 -5.36
C LEU A 57 -12.45 9.62 -4.79
N ARG A 58 -11.69 8.72 -4.19
CA ARG A 58 -10.39 9.03 -3.56
C ARG A 58 -9.31 8.14 -4.12
N VAL A 59 -8.23 8.75 -4.60
CA VAL A 59 -7.00 8.09 -5.01
C VAL A 59 -5.87 8.60 -4.12
N LEU A 60 -5.21 7.70 -3.41
CA LEU A 60 -4.04 7.98 -2.59
C LEU A 60 -2.87 7.15 -3.08
N SER A 61 -1.71 7.76 -3.29
CA SER A 61 -0.48 7.06 -3.62
C SER A 61 0.67 7.54 -2.73
N ALA A 62 1.48 6.61 -2.25
CA ALA A 62 2.66 6.93 -1.45
C ALA A 62 3.81 5.98 -1.80
N SER A 63 5.02 6.52 -1.83
CA SER A 63 6.26 5.76 -2.01
C SER A 63 7.26 6.09 -0.90
N TRP A 64 7.92 5.08 -0.34
CA TRP A 64 8.95 5.26 0.68
C TRP A 64 9.98 4.14 0.65
N THR A 65 11.18 4.39 1.20
CA THR A 65 12.19 3.38 1.50
C THR A 65 12.19 3.08 2.99
N GLU A 66 12.39 1.81 3.33
CA GLU A 66 12.48 1.29 4.68
C GLU A 66 13.91 0.79 4.91
N PHE A 67 14.56 1.28 5.95
CA PHE A 67 15.76 0.67 6.52
C PHE A 67 15.38 0.02 7.85
N GLY A 68 15.46 -1.30 7.92
CA GLY A 68 14.99 -2.06 9.07
C GLY A 68 16.08 -2.88 9.75
N ILE A 69 16.03 -2.94 11.07
CA ILE A 69 16.83 -3.83 11.92
C ILE A 69 15.87 -4.71 12.71
N SER A 70 16.14 -6.02 12.71
CA SER A 70 15.32 -7.04 13.36
C SER A 70 16.15 -7.83 14.35
N ALA A 71 15.56 -8.22 15.48
CA ALA A 71 16.14 -9.14 16.44
C ALA A 71 15.07 -10.10 16.95
N ALA A 72 15.40 -11.37 17.05
CA ALA A 72 14.53 -12.41 17.58
C ALA A 72 15.31 -13.38 18.46
N ARG A 73 14.66 -13.94 19.48
CA ARG A 73 15.27 -14.88 20.40
C ARG A 73 14.29 -15.95 20.85
N ILE A 74 14.76 -17.20 20.90
CA ILE A 74 14.07 -18.30 21.60
C ILE A 74 14.24 -18.06 23.10
N VAL A 75 13.15 -17.78 23.80
CA VAL A 75 13.15 -17.47 25.24
C VAL A 75 12.74 -18.67 26.10
N HIS A 76 12.00 -19.62 25.54
CA HIS A 76 11.66 -20.85 26.26
C HIS A 76 11.77 -22.08 25.35
N THR A 77 12.35 -23.14 25.90
CA THR A 77 12.44 -24.46 25.26
C THR A 77 12.15 -25.53 26.31
N ARG A 78 11.06 -26.30 26.18
CA ARG A 78 10.78 -27.42 27.09
C ARG A 78 10.07 -28.55 26.36
N GLY A 79 10.73 -29.70 26.24
CA GLY A 79 10.21 -30.84 25.49
C GLY A 79 9.91 -30.45 24.04
N ALA A 80 8.70 -30.73 23.59
CA ALA A 80 8.19 -30.36 22.26
C ALA A 80 7.84 -28.87 22.09
N HIS A 81 7.92 -28.07 23.17
CA HIS A 81 7.47 -26.68 23.16
C HIS A 81 8.64 -25.72 22.96
N LEU A 82 8.50 -24.82 21.98
CA LEU A 82 9.43 -23.74 21.72
C LEU A 82 8.68 -22.40 21.67
N PHE A 83 9.25 -21.39 22.34
CA PHE A 83 8.68 -20.05 22.37
C PHE A 83 9.74 -19.02 22.02
N SER A 84 9.41 -18.18 21.05
CA SER A 84 10.29 -17.14 20.51
C SER A 84 9.61 -15.79 20.57
N VAL A 85 10.40 -14.75 20.83
CA VAL A 85 9.97 -13.36 20.74
C VAL A 85 10.88 -12.62 19.78
N GLY A 86 10.36 -11.61 19.11
CA GLY A 86 11.18 -10.77 18.24
C GLY A 86 10.55 -9.42 17.99
N GLY A 87 11.37 -8.54 17.44
CA GLY A 87 10.95 -7.21 17.06
C GLY A 87 11.74 -6.69 15.87
N THR A 88 11.18 -5.68 15.23
CA THR A 88 11.81 -4.96 14.13
C THR A 88 11.57 -3.48 14.30
N ALA A 89 12.64 -2.70 14.18
CA ALA A 89 12.56 -1.25 14.07
C ALA A 89 12.93 -0.82 12.66
N ARG A 90 12.19 0.15 12.12
CA ARG A 90 12.41 0.68 10.77
C ARG A 90 12.46 2.19 10.79
N TYR A 91 13.42 2.74 10.06
CA TYR A 91 13.40 4.13 9.63
C TYR A 91 12.83 4.19 8.20
N LEU A 92 11.89 5.10 8.00
CA LEU A 92 11.17 5.29 6.74
C LEU A 92 11.60 6.62 6.13
N THR A 93 11.90 6.62 4.84
CA THR A 93 12.15 7.84 4.07
C THR A 93 11.15 7.90 2.93
N GLY A 94 10.24 8.88 2.97
CA GLY A 94 9.23 9.12 1.95
C GLY A 94 9.82 9.79 0.72
N HIS A 95 9.40 9.31 -0.46
CA HIS A 95 9.88 9.81 -1.76
C HIS A 95 8.82 10.54 -2.57
N HIS A 96 7.56 10.12 -2.41
CA HIS A 96 6.44 10.62 -3.18
C HIS A 96 5.14 10.43 -2.39
N GLY A 97 4.25 11.40 -2.49
CA GLY A 97 2.88 11.31 -1.99
C GLY A 97 1.95 12.03 -2.95
N MET A 98 0.82 11.42 -3.27
CA MET A 98 -0.23 12.01 -4.11
C MET A 98 -1.58 11.69 -3.50
N ALA A 99 -2.46 12.68 -3.47
CA ALA A 99 -3.86 12.52 -3.13
C ALA A 99 -4.71 13.22 -4.19
N LEU A 100 -5.73 12.53 -4.68
CA LEU A 100 -6.79 13.09 -5.50
C LEU A 100 -8.11 12.72 -4.84
N VAL A 101 -8.92 13.73 -4.51
CA VAL A 101 -10.24 13.57 -3.93
C VAL A 101 -11.21 14.28 -4.86
N LEU A 102 -12.03 13.52 -5.58
CA LEU A 102 -13.11 14.04 -6.39
C LEU A 102 -14.42 13.95 -5.60
N ASN A 103 -14.96 15.10 -5.22
CA ASN A 103 -16.26 15.20 -4.56
C ASN A 103 -17.37 14.80 -5.53
N THR A 104 -17.22 15.15 -6.81
CA THR A 104 -18.16 14.79 -7.87
C THR A 104 -17.40 14.53 -9.16
N LEU A 105 -17.70 13.40 -9.79
CA LEU A 105 -17.30 13.05 -11.15
C LEU A 105 -18.56 12.66 -11.94
N ASP A 106 -19.02 13.56 -12.79
CA ASP A 106 -20.18 13.39 -13.66
C ASP A 106 -19.70 13.15 -15.09
N TYR A 107 -20.06 12.00 -15.67
CA TYR A 107 -19.55 11.55 -16.95
C TYR A 107 -20.54 10.71 -17.74
N THR A 108 -20.34 10.68 -19.07
CA THR A 108 -21.05 9.80 -20.00
C THR A 108 -20.01 9.10 -20.87
N VAL A 109 -20.08 7.77 -20.93
CA VAL A 109 -19.29 7.01 -21.92
C VAL A 109 -20.11 6.96 -23.20
N ILE A 110 -19.58 7.55 -24.27
CA ILE A 110 -20.27 7.69 -25.56
C ILE A 110 -20.06 6.42 -26.39
N ASP A 111 -18.82 5.94 -26.46
CA ASP A 111 -18.44 4.72 -27.16
C ASP A 111 -17.17 4.10 -26.53
N SER A 112 -16.58 3.10 -27.19
CA SER A 112 -15.37 2.40 -26.72
C SER A 112 -14.11 3.25 -26.68
N MET A 113 -14.12 4.44 -27.27
CA MET A 113 -12.97 5.33 -27.39
C MET A 113 -13.24 6.70 -26.76
N GLN A 114 -14.49 7.04 -26.49
CA GLN A 114 -14.89 8.36 -26.04
C GLN A 114 -15.69 8.33 -24.74
N ALA A 115 -15.21 9.05 -23.74
CA ALA A 115 -15.95 9.45 -22.56
C ALA A 115 -15.96 10.98 -22.44
N GLN A 116 -17.12 11.54 -22.09
CA GLN A 116 -17.30 12.95 -21.85
C GLN A 116 -17.48 13.18 -20.35
N VAL A 117 -16.68 14.09 -19.78
CA VAL A 117 -16.83 14.55 -18.40
C VAL A 117 -17.63 15.85 -18.43
N HIS A 118 -18.74 15.88 -17.70
CA HIS A 118 -19.63 17.04 -17.59
C HIS A 118 -19.23 17.93 -16.42
N GLU A 119 -18.88 17.30 -15.29
CA GLU A 119 -18.45 17.98 -14.08
C GLU A 119 -17.39 17.14 -13.35
N ALA A 120 -16.32 17.78 -12.92
CA ALA A 120 -15.34 17.19 -12.02
C ALA A 120 -14.96 18.25 -10.97
N SER A 121 -15.30 18.00 -9.71
CA SER A 121 -14.98 18.89 -8.60
C SER A 121 -14.23 18.13 -7.52
N GLY A 122 -13.24 18.77 -6.90
CA GLY A 122 -12.37 18.09 -5.95
C GLY A 122 -11.10 18.84 -5.60
N HIS A 123 -10.23 18.14 -4.89
CA HIS A 123 -8.95 18.62 -4.44
C HIS A 123 -7.87 17.63 -4.83
N TYR A 124 -6.68 18.14 -5.10
CA TYR A 124 -5.50 17.33 -5.30
C TYR A 124 -4.37 17.87 -4.42
N ALA A 125 -3.51 16.96 -4.00
CA ALA A 125 -2.27 17.28 -3.32
C ALA A 125 -1.18 16.36 -3.86
N PHE A 126 0.01 16.90 -4.02
CA PHE A 126 1.19 16.12 -4.33
C PHE A 126 2.35 16.66 -3.52
N VAL A 127 3.27 15.77 -3.20
CA VAL A 127 4.56 16.10 -2.61
C VAL A 127 5.58 16.10 -3.74
N ASP A 128 6.34 17.19 -3.85
CA ASP A 128 7.45 17.27 -4.80
C ASP A 128 8.37 16.05 -4.61
N PRO A 129 8.65 15.27 -5.67
CA PRO A 129 9.49 14.10 -5.55
C PRO A 129 10.89 14.49 -5.06
N ASP A 130 11.24 14.01 -3.88
CA ASP A 130 12.55 14.18 -3.27
C ASP A 130 12.90 12.90 -2.52
N MET A 131 14.18 12.55 -2.44
CA MET A 131 14.65 11.39 -1.70
C MET A 131 14.40 11.51 -0.20
N THR A 132 14.05 12.70 0.29
CA THR A 132 13.79 13.04 1.70
C THR A 132 12.50 13.81 1.91
N ALA A 133 11.51 13.63 1.04
CA ALA A 133 10.24 14.37 1.09
C ALA A 133 9.45 14.16 2.41
N GLY A 134 9.75 13.07 3.13
CA GLY A 134 9.28 12.86 4.50
C GLY A 134 10.09 11.79 5.22
N SER A 135 9.89 11.66 6.53
CA SER A 135 10.50 10.58 7.31
C SER A 135 9.57 10.07 8.41
N GLY A 136 9.85 8.86 8.89
CA GLY A 136 9.07 8.23 9.94
C GLY A 136 9.74 7.02 10.56
N TRP A 137 9.12 6.48 11.59
CA TRP A 137 9.58 5.28 12.28
C TRP A 137 8.47 4.23 12.29
N GLY A 138 8.85 2.97 12.16
CA GLY A 138 7.96 1.81 12.29
C GLY A 138 8.52 0.81 13.30
N LEU A 139 7.65 0.20 14.10
CA LEU A 139 8.00 -0.82 15.08
C LEU A 139 7.04 -1.99 14.96
N ASP A 140 7.59 -3.20 14.85
CA ASP A 140 6.84 -4.44 14.92
C ASP A 140 7.35 -5.29 16.09
N LEU A 141 6.43 -5.98 16.75
CA LEU A 141 6.73 -6.96 17.79
C LEU A 141 5.99 -8.26 17.47
N GLY A 142 6.61 -9.40 17.77
CA GLY A 142 6.06 -10.70 17.45
C GLY A 142 6.43 -11.75 18.48
N VAL A 143 5.53 -12.73 18.61
CA VAL A 143 5.70 -13.90 19.46
C VAL A 143 5.32 -15.12 18.64
N VAL A 144 6.11 -16.19 18.74
CA VAL A 144 5.86 -17.46 18.06
C VAL A 144 5.91 -18.58 19.07
N TYR A 145 4.92 -19.46 19.00
CA TYR A 145 4.88 -20.72 19.76
C TYR A 145 4.84 -21.89 18.77
N GLU A 146 5.74 -22.84 18.96
CA GLU A 146 5.87 -24.04 18.15
C GLU A 146 5.74 -25.28 19.03
N HIS A 147 5.02 -26.28 18.52
CA HIS A 147 4.89 -27.60 19.11
C HIS A 147 5.32 -28.65 18.09
N THR A 148 6.46 -29.29 18.29
CA THR A 148 6.94 -30.38 17.42
C THR A 148 6.37 -31.72 17.89
N LEU A 149 5.68 -32.42 16.98
CA LEU A 149 5.11 -33.76 17.19
C LEU A 149 6.19 -34.83 17.35
#